data_AF-A0A535TKB0-F1
#
_entry.id   AF-A0A535TKB0-F1
#
_cell.length_a   1.000
_cell.length_b   1.000
_cell.length_c   1.000
_cell.angle_alpha   90.00
_cell.angle_beta   90.00
_cell.angle_gamma   90.00
#
_symmetry.space_group_name_H-M   'P 1'
#
loop_
_entity.id
_entity.type
_entity.pdbx_description
1 polymer ?
#
loop_
_entity_poly.entity_id
_entity_poly.type
_entity_poly.pdbx_seq_one_letter_code
_entity_poly.pdbx_strand_id
1 'polypeptide(L)'
;MLRFFSNIPIFRRLFIAFAVVAVIPSIVIVLLGNFYLSSLNTRNMAVQTSVDAQSLSSQEQGNLQRMNALVQTRFNQIFASLNGNITDPALSNAGGLVSADIAAREADFRDGLATYQANYDLTTSSNMNTIRSILNDNNPTTGPGIIADQQQALNEVASTQWPAYESLQKQEVDLLDKLDPTVNGHPQTLPADQLQTQFKSAYKILWLANNQFTNLDNAWQRVVDDTAAMSKTVTTVGSSDTQPILISTAIAAFFIILMVLATGFIVNLTITQPLRQLASLTRRISKGDTSARARMSGHDEIFMVATSMNSMPTRSTTW
;
A
#
# COMPACT_ATOMS: atom_id res chain seq x y z
N MET A 1 20.89 27.04 34.25
CA MET A 1 20.83 27.50 32.85
C MET A 1 20.62 29.02 32.69
N LEU A 2 19.69 29.67 33.40
CA LEU A 2 19.41 31.12 33.21
C LEU A 2 20.64 32.05 33.37
N ARG A 3 21.57 31.75 34.29
CA ARG A 3 22.82 32.51 34.49
C ARG A 3 23.80 32.44 33.30
N PHE A 4 23.69 31.40 32.47
CA PHE A 4 24.53 31.28 31.27
C PHE A 4 24.08 32.27 30.20
N PHE A 5 22.76 32.39 30.00
CA PHE A 5 22.18 33.33 29.05
C PHE A 5 22.34 34.79 29.48
N SER A 6 22.38 35.09 30.79
CA SER A 6 22.58 36.47 31.28
C SER A 6 23.98 37.05 31.03
N ASN A 7 24.96 36.24 30.61
CA ASN A 7 26.33 36.69 30.36
C ASN A 7 26.65 36.87 28.87
N ILE A 8 25.69 36.63 27.98
CA ILE A 8 25.87 36.73 26.53
C ILE A 8 25.42 38.13 26.06
N PRO A 9 26.07 38.76 25.07
CA PRO A 9 25.59 39.97 24.42
C PRO A 9 24.09 39.92 24.01
N ILE A 10 23.32 41.00 24.22
CA ILE A 10 21.88 41.10 23.86
C ILE A 10 21.66 40.70 22.41
N PHE A 11 22.49 41.21 21.49
CA PHE A 11 22.39 40.89 20.06
C PHE A 11 22.50 39.38 19.81
N ARG A 12 23.50 38.72 20.40
CA ARG A 12 23.71 37.27 20.24
C ARG A 12 22.55 36.47 20.84
N ARG A 13 22.00 36.90 21.98
CA ARG A 13 20.81 36.26 22.58
C ARG A 13 19.60 36.33 21.67
N LEU A 14 19.28 37.52 21.16
CA LEU A 14 18.15 37.71 20.25
C LEU A 14 18.37 36.93 18.95
N PHE A 15 19.57 36.97 18.39
CA PHE A 15 19.91 36.20 17.19
C PHE A 15 19.74 34.70 17.41
N ILE A 16 20.25 34.14 18.52
CA ILE A 16 20.06 32.73 18.86
C ILE A 16 18.57 32.43 19.05
N ALA A 17 17.82 33.26 19.77
CA ALA A 17 16.39 33.09 19.97
C ALA A 17 15.61 33.04 18.64
N PHE A 18 15.88 33.99 17.73
CA PHE A 18 15.28 34.01 16.40
C PHE A 18 15.70 32.82 15.54
N ALA A 19 16.99 32.47 15.53
CA ALA A 19 17.50 31.32 14.79
C ALA A 19 16.85 30.02 15.28
N VAL A 20 16.73 29.86 16.59
CA VAL A 20 16.12 28.69 17.23
C VAL A 20 14.63 28.60 16.85
N VAL A 21 13.87 29.69 16.95
CA VAL A 21 12.45 29.75 16.56
C VAL A 21 12.24 29.55 15.05
N ALA A 22 13.20 29.90 14.19
CA ALA A 22 13.08 29.68 12.75
C ALA A 22 13.51 28.27 12.32
N VAL A 23 14.63 27.78 12.85
CA VAL A 23 15.29 26.55 12.39
C VAL A 23 14.56 25.30 12.88
N ILE A 24 14.17 25.24 14.16
CA ILE A 24 13.57 24.00 14.70
C ILE A 24 12.22 23.69 14.05
N PRO A 25 11.26 24.64 13.92
CA PRO A 25 10.02 24.37 13.20
C PRO A 25 10.26 23.95 11.75
N SER A 26 11.25 24.57 11.08
CA SER A 26 11.61 24.19 9.70
C SER A 26 12.11 22.75 9.61
N ILE A 27 12.97 22.31 10.53
CA ILE A 27 13.44 20.91 10.60
C ILE A 27 12.27 19.97 10.86
N VAL A 28 11.39 20.30 11.80
CA VAL A 28 10.21 19.48 12.13
C VAL A 28 9.28 19.34 10.93
N ILE A 29 9.02 20.43 10.18
CA ILE A 29 8.21 20.40 8.96
C ILE A 29 8.85 19.49 7.90
N VAL A 30 10.17 19.58 7.69
CA VAL A 30 10.88 18.71 6.73
C VAL A 30 10.80 17.24 7.14
N LEU A 31 10.96 16.93 8.43
CA LEU A 31 10.85 15.56 8.94
C LEU A 31 9.44 14.99 8.77
N LEU A 32 8.40 15.77 9.11
CA LEU A 32 7.00 15.37 8.89
C LEU A 32 6.69 15.21 7.40
N GLY A 33 7.21 16.09 6.55
CA GLY A 33 7.08 16.00 5.10
C GLY A 33 7.68 14.70 4.56
N ASN A 34 8.90 14.35 4.97
CA ASN A 34 9.55 13.10 4.58
C ASN A 34 8.80 11.87 5.08
N PHE A 35 8.30 11.90 6.32
CA PHE A 35 7.47 10.83 6.88
C PHE A 35 6.18 10.64 6.06
N TYR A 36 5.49 11.73 5.73
CA TYR A 36 4.27 11.71 4.93
C TYR A 36 4.52 11.16 3.52
N LEU A 37 5.57 11.63 2.83
CA LEU A 37 5.94 11.13 1.51
C LEU A 37 6.31 9.65 1.52
N SER A 38 7.01 9.18 2.55
CA SER A 38 7.34 7.77 2.72
C SER A 38 6.09 6.90 2.91
N SER A 39 5.14 7.36 3.73
CA SER A 39 3.84 6.70 3.92
C SER A 39 3.03 6.64 2.62
N LEU A 40 2.97 7.75 1.86
CA LEU A 40 2.32 7.78 0.56
C LEU A 40 2.96 6.82 -0.44
N ASN A 41 4.29 6.76 -0.51
CA ASN A 41 5.00 5.85 -1.41
C ASN A 41 4.72 4.38 -1.06
N THR A 42 4.77 4.04 0.23
CA THR A 42 4.48 2.68 0.72
C THR A 42 3.06 2.26 0.36
N ARG A 43 2.11 3.17 0.54
CA ARG A 43 0.72 2.92 0.19
C ARG A 43 0.49 2.84 -1.32
N ASN A 44 1.14 3.70 -2.10
CA ASN A 44 1.04 3.66 -3.56
C ASN A 44 1.53 2.32 -4.12
N MET A 45 2.64 1.79 -3.59
CA MET A 45 3.10 0.44 -3.93
C MET A 45 2.07 -0.63 -3.55
N ALA A 46 1.48 -0.55 -2.35
CA ALA A 46 0.45 -1.49 -1.94
C ALA A 46 -0.79 -1.45 -2.87
N VAL A 47 -1.22 -0.27 -3.30
CA VAL A 47 -2.33 -0.10 -4.25
C VAL A 47 -1.98 -0.69 -5.63
N GLN A 48 -0.76 -0.43 -6.14
CA GLN A 48 -0.30 -1.00 -7.40
C GLN A 48 -0.29 -2.53 -7.34
N THR A 49 0.34 -3.10 -6.30
CA THR A 49 0.36 -4.55 -6.09
C THR A 49 -1.04 -5.13 -5.96
N SER A 50 -1.98 -4.46 -5.27
CA SER A 50 -3.36 -4.97 -5.16
C SER A 50 -4.12 -4.92 -6.48
N VAL A 51 -3.87 -3.91 -7.32
CA VAL A 51 -4.45 -3.80 -8.66
C VAL A 51 -3.88 -4.87 -9.59
N ASP A 52 -2.56 -5.10 -9.54
CA ASP A 52 -1.91 -6.13 -10.35
C ASP A 52 -2.42 -7.53 -10.00
N ALA A 53 -2.55 -7.82 -8.69
CA ALA A 53 -3.15 -9.05 -8.20
C ALA A 53 -4.58 -9.23 -8.72
N GLN A 54 -5.41 -8.18 -8.63
CA GLN A 54 -6.80 -8.22 -9.11
C GLN A 54 -6.88 -8.41 -10.62
N SER A 55 -6.00 -7.76 -11.38
CA SER A 55 -5.92 -7.91 -12.83
C SER A 55 -5.57 -9.35 -13.20
N LEU A 56 -4.54 -9.92 -12.57
CA LEU A 56 -4.11 -11.30 -12.85
C LEU A 56 -5.20 -12.31 -12.48
N SER A 57 -5.80 -12.22 -11.29
CA SER A 57 -6.86 -13.16 -10.89
C SER A 57 -8.07 -13.09 -11.81
N SER A 58 -8.49 -11.89 -12.22
CA SER A 58 -9.61 -11.70 -13.14
C SER A 58 -9.29 -12.20 -14.56
N GLN A 59 -8.07 -11.97 -15.05
CA GLN A 59 -7.62 -12.49 -16.34
C GLN A 59 -7.65 -14.03 -16.34
N GLU A 60 -7.14 -14.66 -15.29
CA GLU A 60 -7.11 -16.11 -15.19
C GLU A 60 -8.50 -16.73 -15.01
N GLN A 61 -9.44 -16.02 -14.39
CA GLN A 61 -10.86 -16.43 -14.38
C GLN A 61 -11.41 -16.49 -15.81
N GLY A 62 -11.09 -15.47 -16.62
CA GLY A 62 -11.46 -15.43 -18.04
C GLY A 62 -10.82 -16.58 -18.83
N ASN A 63 -9.55 -16.88 -18.58
CA ASN A 63 -8.84 -17.99 -19.23
C ASN A 63 -9.47 -19.34 -18.90
N LEU A 64 -9.79 -19.61 -17.62
CA LEU A 64 -10.48 -20.82 -17.19
C LEU A 64 -11.83 -21.01 -17.89
N GLN A 65 -12.68 -19.98 -17.84
CA GLN A 65 -14.01 -20.03 -18.43
C GLN A 65 -13.96 -20.23 -19.95
N ARG A 66 -13.05 -19.51 -20.61
CA ARG A 66 -12.83 -19.65 -22.06
C ARG A 66 -12.32 -21.03 -22.41
N MET A 67 -11.34 -21.55 -21.68
CA MET A 67 -10.81 -22.90 -21.90
C MET A 67 -11.91 -23.95 -21.80
N ASN A 68 -12.76 -23.90 -20.76
CA ASN A 68 -13.84 -24.86 -20.60
C ASN A 68 -14.88 -24.77 -21.74
N ALA A 69 -15.21 -23.56 -22.18
CA ALA A 69 -16.08 -23.34 -23.33
C ALA A 69 -15.48 -23.86 -24.65
N LEU A 70 -14.17 -23.72 -24.84
CA LEU A 70 -13.45 -24.24 -26.01
C LEU A 70 -13.44 -25.77 -26.04
N VAL A 71 -13.26 -26.44 -24.90
CA VAL A 71 -13.34 -27.91 -24.82
C VAL A 71 -14.73 -28.40 -25.26
N GLN A 72 -15.80 -27.75 -24.80
CA GLN A 72 -17.17 -28.07 -25.24
C GLN A 72 -17.38 -27.79 -26.73
N THR A 73 -16.80 -26.69 -27.24
CA THR A 73 -16.85 -26.34 -28.66
C THR A 73 -16.16 -27.39 -29.52
N ARG A 74 -14.98 -27.84 -29.09
CA ARG A 74 -14.19 -28.90 -29.76
C ARG A 74 -14.96 -30.21 -29.82
N PHE A 75 -15.58 -30.60 -28.71
CA PHE A 75 -16.44 -31.79 -28.64
C PHE A 75 -17.56 -31.72 -29.70
N ASN A 76 -18.33 -30.65 -29.71
CA ASN A 76 -19.45 -30.48 -30.64
C ASN A 76 -18.98 -30.46 -32.11
N GLN A 77 -17.86 -29.79 -32.38
CA GLN A 77 -17.27 -29.70 -33.70
C GLN A 77 -16.84 -31.08 -34.23
N ILE A 78 -16.13 -31.87 -33.42
CA ILE A 78 -15.68 -33.22 -33.81
C ILE A 78 -16.89 -34.10 -34.16
N PHE A 79 -17.90 -34.18 -33.28
CA PHE A 79 -19.06 -35.03 -33.56
C PHE A 79 -19.98 -34.51 -34.66
N ALA A 80 -20.00 -33.20 -34.92
CA ALA A 80 -20.66 -32.64 -36.09
C ALA A 80 -19.95 -33.05 -37.40
N SER A 81 -18.61 -33.02 -37.43
CA SER A 81 -17.82 -33.41 -38.60
C SER A 81 -17.96 -34.91 -38.92
N LEU A 82 -17.88 -35.77 -37.91
CA LEU A 82 -17.90 -37.23 -38.09
C LEU A 82 -19.27 -37.79 -38.47
N ASN A 83 -20.35 -37.05 -38.26
CA ASN A 83 -21.71 -37.43 -38.67
C ASN A 83 -21.93 -37.35 -40.19
N GLY A 84 -21.07 -36.65 -40.94
CA GLY A 84 -21.15 -36.54 -42.40
C GLY A 84 -22.31 -35.71 -42.95
N ASN A 85 -23.28 -35.33 -42.13
CA ASN A 85 -24.40 -34.47 -42.53
C ASN A 85 -23.99 -33.02 -42.80
N ILE A 86 -22.87 -32.57 -42.21
CA ILE A 86 -22.33 -31.22 -42.38
C ILE A 86 -20.98 -31.34 -43.07
N THR A 87 -20.89 -30.85 -44.31
CA THR A 87 -19.67 -30.84 -45.12
C THR A 87 -19.20 -29.40 -45.30
N ASP A 88 -18.70 -28.80 -44.20
CA ASP A 88 -18.13 -27.46 -44.21
C ASP A 88 -16.63 -27.52 -43.88
N PRO A 89 -15.72 -27.18 -44.81
CA PRO A 89 -14.28 -27.10 -44.55
C PRO A 89 -13.91 -26.16 -43.40
N ALA A 90 -14.72 -25.14 -43.11
CA ALA A 90 -14.50 -24.24 -41.98
C ALA A 90 -14.64 -24.97 -40.64
N LEU A 91 -15.53 -25.97 -40.54
CA LEU A 91 -15.69 -26.79 -39.36
C LEU A 91 -14.40 -27.55 -39.05
N SER A 92 -13.71 -28.07 -40.06
CA SER A 92 -12.45 -28.78 -39.92
C SER A 92 -11.29 -27.85 -39.55
N ASN A 93 -11.16 -26.72 -40.25
CA ASN A 93 -10.11 -25.73 -40.03
C ASN A 93 -10.19 -25.06 -38.65
N ALA A 94 -11.40 -24.87 -38.13
CA ALA A 94 -11.61 -24.35 -36.77
C ALA A 94 -11.02 -25.27 -35.69
N GLY A 95 -10.87 -26.56 -35.99
CA GLY A 95 -10.40 -27.56 -35.02
C GLY A 95 -9.00 -27.34 -34.49
N GLY A 96 -8.04 -27.19 -35.41
CA GLY A 96 -6.66 -26.91 -35.03
C GLY A 96 -6.52 -25.60 -34.25
N LEU A 97 -7.30 -24.57 -34.61
CA LEU A 97 -7.34 -23.30 -33.89
C LEU A 97 -7.90 -23.45 -32.47
N VAL A 98 -8.97 -24.24 -32.30
CA VAL A 98 -9.57 -24.50 -30.99
C VAL A 98 -8.63 -25.29 -30.09
N SER A 99 -8.01 -26.38 -30.57
CA SER A 99 -7.03 -27.14 -29.77
C SER A 99 -5.83 -26.28 -29.37
N ALA A 100 -5.33 -25.42 -30.27
CA ALA A 100 -4.25 -24.49 -29.95
C ALA A 100 -4.66 -23.43 -28.89
N ASP A 101 -5.88 -22.89 -28.96
CA ASP A 101 -6.38 -21.93 -27.96
C ASP A 101 -6.59 -22.62 -26.60
N ILE A 102 -7.08 -23.87 -26.56
CA ILE A 102 -7.17 -24.65 -25.31
C ILE A 102 -5.79 -24.79 -24.65
N ALA A 103 -4.78 -25.23 -25.41
CA ALA A 103 -3.42 -25.41 -24.90
C ALA A 103 -2.80 -24.08 -24.44
N ALA A 104 -3.06 -22.97 -25.15
CA ALA A 104 -2.60 -21.65 -24.76
C ALA A 104 -3.24 -21.21 -23.43
N ARG A 105 -4.56 -21.36 -23.25
CA ARG A 105 -5.23 -21.00 -21.99
C ARG A 105 -4.83 -21.88 -20.81
N GLU A 106 -4.56 -23.15 -21.06
CA GLU A 106 -4.02 -24.05 -20.03
C GLU A 106 -2.64 -23.56 -19.54
N ALA A 107 -1.76 -23.19 -20.48
CA ALA A 107 -0.45 -22.66 -20.15
C ALA A 107 -0.55 -21.31 -19.44
N ASP A 108 -1.35 -20.38 -19.96
CA ASP A 108 -1.61 -19.08 -19.35
C ASP A 108 -2.10 -19.24 -17.91
N PHE A 109 -3.08 -20.12 -17.67
CA PHE A 109 -3.61 -20.36 -16.33
C PHE A 109 -2.59 -20.97 -15.37
N ARG A 110 -1.84 -21.98 -15.82
CA ARG A 110 -0.79 -22.60 -14.99
C ARG A 110 0.28 -21.59 -14.59
N ASP A 111 0.74 -20.77 -15.53
CA ASP A 111 1.78 -19.78 -15.30
C ASP A 111 1.24 -18.61 -14.45
N GLY A 112 -0.01 -18.19 -14.70
CA GLY A 112 -0.73 -17.20 -13.92
C GLY A 112 -0.96 -17.63 -12.47
N LEU A 113 -1.37 -18.87 -12.23
CA LEU A 113 -1.52 -19.46 -10.91
C LEU A 113 -0.19 -19.47 -10.13
N ALA A 114 0.88 -19.94 -10.76
CA ALA A 114 2.22 -19.95 -10.14
C ALA A 114 2.71 -18.53 -9.82
N THR A 115 2.51 -17.60 -10.75
CA THR A 115 2.83 -16.18 -10.57
C THR A 115 2.03 -15.58 -9.41
N TYR A 116 0.75 -15.92 -9.32
CA TYR A 116 -0.12 -15.46 -8.26
C TYR A 116 0.33 -15.97 -6.89
N GLN A 117 0.62 -17.27 -6.75
CA GLN A 117 1.10 -17.83 -5.49
C GLN A 117 2.42 -17.20 -5.05
N ALA A 118 3.35 -16.97 -5.99
CA ALA A 118 4.65 -16.39 -5.65
C ALA A 118 4.55 -14.91 -5.21
N ASN A 119 3.70 -14.12 -5.87
CA ASN A 119 3.71 -12.66 -5.72
C ASN A 119 2.52 -12.07 -4.97
N TYR A 120 1.39 -12.78 -4.91
CA TYR A 120 0.12 -12.23 -4.44
C TYR A 120 -0.60 -13.08 -3.39
N ASP A 121 -0.01 -14.21 -2.98
CA ASP A 121 -0.48 -14.95 -1.81
C ASP A 121 -0.36 -14.06 -0.56
N LEU A 122 -1.51 -13.74 0.04
CA LEU A 122 -1.62 -12.86 1.19
C LEU A 122 -0.91 -13.36 2.42
N THR A 123 -0.65 -14.66 2.57
CA THR A 123 -0.04 -15.26 3.76
C THR A 123 1.45 -15.54 3.55
N THR A 124 1.86 -15.97 2.36
CA THR A 124 3.23 -16.42 2.13
C THR A 124 4.09 -15.44 1.33
N SER A 125 3.50 -14.61 0.47
CA SER A 125 4.28 -13.73 -0.39
C SER A 125 4.84 -12.51 0.36
N SER A 126 6.12 -12.20 0.15
CA SER A 126 6.78 -11.01 0.70
C SER A 126 6.28 -9.72 0.08
N ASN A 127 5.85 -9.76 -1.19
CA ASN A 127 5.28 -8.60 -1.89
C ASN A 127 3.94 -8.16 -1.27
N MET A 128 3.28 -9.05 -0.52
CA MET A 128 2.01 -8.78 0.15
C MET A 128 2.17 -8.34 1.61
N ASN A 129 3.39 -8.20 2.13
CA ASN A 129 3.61 -7.86 3.55
C ASN A 129 2.91 -6.55 3.96
N THR A 130 3.10 -5.48 3.18
CA THR A 130 2.46 -4.18 3.45
C THR A 130 0.95 -4.27 3.37
N ILE A 131 0.41 -4.98 2.37
CA ILE A 131 -1.04 -5.19 2.21
C ILE A 131 -1.61 -5.96 3.39
N ARG A 132 -0.92 -7.02 3.84
CA ARG A 132 -1.29 -7.82 5.01
C ARG A 132 -1.34 -6.97 6.29
N SER A 133 -0.34 -6.11 6.51
CA SER A 133 -0.36 -5.15 7.61
C SER A 133 -1.56 -4.21 7.50
N ILE A 134 -1.81 -3.62 6.33
CA ILE A 134 -2.97 -2.75 6.10
C ILE A 134 -4.29 -3.49 6.41
N LEU A 135 -4.45 -4.74 5.96
CA LEU A 135 -5.65 -5.54 6.23
C LEU A 135 -5.87 -5.75 7.73
N ASN A 136 -4.82 -6.13 8.45
CA ASN A 136 -4.89 -6.38 9.89
C ASN A 136 -5.11 -5.09 10.70
N ASP A 137 -4.48 -3.99 10.29
CA ASP A 137 -4.48 -2.73 11.05
C ASP A 137 -5.70 -1.85 10.75
N ASN A 138 -6.13 -1.77 9.47
CA ASN A 138 -7.30 -0.96 9.08
C ASN A 138 -8.63 -1.72 9.22
N ASN A 139 -8.62 -3.05 9.19
CA ASN A 139 -9.83 -3.84 9.29
C ASN A 139 -9.62 -5.13 10.10
N PRO A 140 -9.36 -5.03 11.42
CA PRO A 140 -9.01 -6.19 12.25
C PRO A 140 -10.12 -7.24 12.34
N THR A 141 -11.37 -6.88 12.03
CA THR A 141 -12.51 -7.81 12.08
C THR A 141 -12.60 -8.68 10.83
N THR A 142 -12.34 -8.15 9.63
CA THR A 142 -12.48 -8.93 8.38
C THR A 142 -11.16 -9.22 7.69
N GLY A 143 -10.09 -8.46 7.96
CA GLY A 143 -8.77 -8.63 7.36
C GLY A 143 -8.19 -10.04 7.53
N PRO A 144 -8.17 -10.61 8.75
CA PRO A 144 -7.72 -11.97 8.96
C PRO A 144 -8.53 -13.02 8.19
N GLY A 145 -9.84 -12.79 8.00
CA GLY A 145 -10.71 -13.65 7.20
C GLY A 145 -10.30 -13.65 5.73
N ILE A 146 -10.15 -12.46 5.13
CA ILE A 146 -9.71 -12.31 3.72
C ILE A 146 -8.37 -13.02 3.48
N ILE A 147 -7.41 -12.89 4.41
CA ILE A 147 -6.09 -13.53 4.30
C ILE A 147 -6.21 -15.07 4.32
N ALA A 148 -6.99 -15.60 5.26
CA ALA A 148 -7.17 -17.04 5.42
C ALA A 148 -7.97 -17.66 4.27
N ASP A 149 -9.06 -17.00 3.86
CA ASP A 149 -9.95 -17.47 2.79
C ASP A 149 -9.22 -17.50 1.45
N GLN A 150 -8.44 -16.45 1.11
CA GLN A 150 -7.65 -16.43 -0.11
C GLN A 150 -6.60 -17.55 -0.12
N GLN A 151 -5.88 -17.75 0.99
CA GLN A 151 -4.88 -18.80 1.09
C GLN A 151 -5.50 -20.19 0.94
N GLN A 152 -6.65 -20.42 1.57
CA GLN A 152 -7.37 -21.67 1.46
C GLN A 152 -7.82 -21.91 0.01
N ALA A 153 -8.45 -20.92 -0.63
CA ALA A 153 -8.90 -21.01 -2.01
C ALA A 153 -7.74 -21.28 -2.97
N LEU A 154 -6.61 -20.57 -2.83
CA LEU A 154 -5.39 -20.81 -3.62
C LEU A 154 -4.84 -22.23 -3.44
N ASN A 155 -4.82 -22.73 -2.21
CA ASN A 155 -4.32 -24.08 -1.92
C ASN A 155 -5.23 -25.16 -2.53
N GLU A 156 -6.56 -24.97 -2.45
CA GLU A 156 -7.53 -25.85 -3.08
C GLU A 156 -7.36 -25.89 -4.60
N VAL A 157 -7.21 -24.71 -5.23
CA VAL A 157 -6.95 -24.58 -6.67
C VAL A 157 -5.66 -25.28 -7.05
N ALA A 158 -4.54 -24.88 -6.46
CA ALA A 158 -3.22 -25.35 -6.88
C ALA A 158 -2.94 -26.82 -6.57
N SER A 159 -3.42 -27.32 -5.43
CA SER A 159 -3.06 -28.66 -4.96
C SER A 159 -4.06 -29.74 -5.37
N THR A 160 -5.32 -29.37 -5.63
CA THR A 160 -6.39 -30.34 -5.81
C THR A 160 -7.19 -30.13 -7.08
N GLN A 161 -7.79 -28.96 -7.25
CA GLN A 161 -8.82 -28.75 -8.28
C GLN A 161 -8.25 -28.53 -9.67
N TRP A 162 -7.18 -27.74 -9.80
CA TRP A 162 -6.50 -27.53 -11.08
C TRP A 162 -5.92 -28.82 -11.63
N PRO A 163 -5.09 -29.60 -10.90
CA PRO A 163 -4.55 -30.85 -11.43
C PRO A 163 -5.63 -31.88 -11.82
N ALA A 164 -6.74 -31.93 -11.07
CA ALA A 164 -7.87 -32.82 -11.38
C ALA A 164 -8.58 -32.41 -12.67
N TYR A 165 -8.84 -31.11 -12.86
CA TYR A 165 -9.43 -30.58 -14.09
C TYR A 165 -8.49 -30.74 -15.29
N GLU A 166 -7.22 -30.34 -15.14
CA GLU A 166 -6.19 -30.40 -16.19
C GLU A 166 -6.03 -31.83 -16.74
N SER A 167 -6.02 -32.83 -15.85
CA SER A 167 -5.92 -34.25 -16.25
C SER A 167 -7.11 -34.70 -17.12
N LEU A 168 -8.34 -34.32 -16.74
CA LEU A 168 -9.55 -34.66 -17.48
C LEU A 168 -9.67 -33.87 -18.79
N GLN A 169 -9.28 -32.60 -18.79
CA GLN A 169 -9.23 -31.75 -19.98
C GLN A 169 -8.26 -32.36 -21.00
N LYS A 170 -7.05 -32.78 -20.56
CA LYS A 170 -6.07 -33.43 -21.44
C LYS A 170 -6.58 -34.73 -22.00
N GLN A 171 -7.21 -35.55 -21.16
CA GLN A 171 -7.81 -36.81 -21.59
C GLN A 171 -8.88 -36.59 -22.67
N GLU A 172 -9.70 -35.55 -22.52
CA GLU A 172 -10.73 -35.19 -23.49
C GLU A 172 -10.11 -34.68 -24.79
N VAL A 173 -9.18 -33.73 -24.72
CA VAL A 173 -8.50 -33.18 -25.90
C VAL A 173 -7.76 -34.28 -26.68
N ASP A 174 -7.00 -35.15 -25.99
CA ASP A 174 -6.30 -36.27 -26.60
C ASP A 174 -7.26 -37.25 -27.29
N LEU A 175 -8.45 -37.46 -26.72
CA LEU A 175 -9.48 -38.32 -27.33
C LEU A 175 -10.07 -37.65 -28.57
N LEU A 176 -10.39 -36.35 -28.49
CA LEU A 176 -10.97 -35.58 -29.59
C LEU A 176 -9.98 -35.40 -30.74
N ASP A 177 -8.70 -35.18 -30.46
CA ASP A 177 -7.65 -35.07 -31.48
C ASP A 177 -7.43 -36.41 -32.21
N LYS A 178 -7.58 -37.55 -31.53
CA LYS A 178 -7.61 -38.89 -32.17
C LYS A 178 -8.87 -39.15 -32.99
N LEU A 179 -9.89 -38.32 -32.85
CA LEU A 179 -11.13 -38.41 -33.63
C LEU A 179 -11.18 -37.34 -34.72
N ASP A 180 -10.18 -36.47 -34.81
CA ASP A 180 -10.19 -35.36 -35.76
C ASP A 180 -9.98 -35.85 -37.21
N PRO A 181 -10.94 -35.58 -38.12
CA PRO A 181 -10.84 -36.02 -39.52
C PRO A 181 -9.74 -35.30 -40.32
N THR A 182 -9.13 -34.23 -39.80
CA THR A 182 -7.96 -33.57 -40.43
C THR A 182 -6.67 -34.36 -40.24
N VAL A 183 -6.62 -35.27 -39.28
CA VAL A 183 -5.42 -36.05 -38.99
C VAL A 183 -5.25 -37.14 -40.07
N ASN A 184 -4.06 -37.21 -40.64
CA ASN A 184 -3.75 -38.18 -41.69
C ASN A 184 -4.05 -39.62 -41.23
N GLY A 185 -4.86 -40.33 -42.01
CA GLY A 185 -5.26 -41.70 -41.72
C GLY A 185 -6.58 -41.84 -40.96
N HIS A 186 -7.22 -40.74 -40.56
CA HIS A 186 -8.53 -40.78 -39.92
C HIS A 186 -9.68 -40.73 -40.93
N PRO A 187 -10.77 -41.48 -40.67
CA PRO A 187 -11.95 -41.43 -41.53
C PRO A 187 -12.65 -40.07 -41.42
N GLN A 188 -13.11 -39.54 -42.56
CA GLN A 188 -13.86 -38.27 -42.59
C GLN A 188 -15.23 -38.37 -41.91
N THR A 189 -15.79 -39.58 -41.88
CA THR A 189 -17.09 -39.89 -41.27
C THR A 189 -17.04 -41.25 -40.60
N LEU A 190 -17.78 -41.44 -39.52
CA LEU A 190 -17.90 -42.73 -38.85
C LEU A 190 -19.27 -43.39 -39.10
N PRO A 191 -19.33 -44.72 -39.21
CA PRO A 191 -20.59 -45.47 -39.12
C PRO A 191 -21.36 -45.13 -37.82
N ALA A 192 -22.69 -45.18 -37.87
CA ALA A 192 -23.54 -44.71 -36.77
C ALA A 192 -23.28 -45.43 -35.42
N ASP A 193 -22.97 -46.72 -35.44
CA ASP A 193 -22.62 -47.53 -34.26
C ASP A 193 -21.28 -47.10 -33.64
N GLN A 194 -20.28 -46.84 -34.48
CA GLN A 194 -18.98 -46.34 -34.05
C GLN A 194 -19.07 -44.91 -33.53
N LEU A 195 -19.79 -44.03 -34.24
CA LEU A 195 -20.03 -42.65 -33.84
C LEU A 195 -20.70 -42.58 -32.46
N GLN A 196 -21.75 -43.38 -32.25
CA GLN A 196 -22.45 -43.43 -30.95
C GLN A 196 -21.52 -43.92 -29.82
N THR A 197 -20.66 -44.90 -30.11
CA THR A 197 -19.70 -45.43 -29.14
C THR A 197 -18.66 -44.38 -28.74
N GLN A 198 -18.07 -43.70 -29.73
CA GLN A 198 -17.09 -42.64 -29.50
C GLN A 198 -17.72 -41.44 -28.77
N PHE A 199 -18.94 -41.05 -29.16
CA PHE A 199 -19.70 -39.98 -28.51
C PHE A 199 -19.92 -40.26 -27.03
N LYS A 200 -20.40 -41.46 -26.68
CA LYS A 200 -20.63 -41.84 -25.28
C LYS A 200 -19.34 -41.82 -24.46
N SER A 201 -18.22 -42.25 -25.06
CA SER A 201 -16.91 -42.26 -24.39
C SER A 201 -16.42 -40.84 -24.10
N ALA A 202 -16.40 -39.96 -25.11
CA ALA A 202 -15.97 -38.57 -24.96
C ALA A 202 -16.90 -37.78 -24.04
N TYR A 203 -18.21 -37.93 -24.20
CA TYR A 203 -19.18 -37.23 -23.36
C TYR A 203 -19.01 -37.54 -21.86
N LYS A 204 -18.64 -38.78 -21.52
CA LYS A 204 -18.37 -39.17 -20.13
C LYS A 204 -17.20 -38.37 -19.54
N ILE A 205 -16.11 -38.20 -20.30
CA ILE A 205 -14.93 -37.45 -19.85
C ILE A 205 -15.25 -35.96 -19.80
N LEU A 206 -15.90 -35.42 -20.84
CA LEU A 206 -16.39 -34.03 -20.85
C LEU A 206 -17.28 -33.71 -19.64
N TRP A 207 -18.21 -34.62 -19.29
CA TRP A 207 -19.07 -34.44 -18.11
C TRP A 207 -18.26 -34.40 -16.81
N LEU A 208 -17.29 -35.30 -16.64
CA LEU A 208 -16.39 -35.30 -15.48
C LEU A 208 -15.54 -34.02 -15.42
N ALA A 209 -15.01 -33.58 -16.56
CA ALA A 209 -14.22 -32.36 -16.68
C ALA A 209 -15.06 -31.14 -16.28
N ASN A 210 -16.29 -31.00 -16.79
CA ASN A 210 -17.21 -29.91 -16.42
C ASN A 210 -17.58 -29.92 -14.93
N ASN A 211 -17.72 -31.11 -14.33
CA ASN A 211 -17.99 -31.22 -12.91
C ASN A 211 -16.78 -30.75 -12.06
N GLN A 212 -15.55 -31.11 -12.45
CA GLN A 212 -14.36 -30.59 -11.78
C GLN A 212 -14.16 -29.09 -12.03
N PHE A 213 -14.47 -28.62 -13.24
CA PHE A 213 -14.43 -27.21 -13.60
C PHE A 213 -15.28 -26.36 -12.67
N THR A 214 -16.49 -26.82 -12.31
CA THR A 214 -17.39 -26.05 -11.42
C THR A 214 -16.74 -25.80 -10.05
N ASN A 215 -16.03 -26.78 -9.49
CA ASN A 215 -15.33 -26.61 -8.22
C ASN A 215 -14.13 -25.65 -8.35
N LEU A 216 -13.37 -25.81 -9.43
CA LEU A 216 -12.23 -24.96 -9.77
C LEU A 216 -12.64 -23.50 -9.99
N ASP A 217 -13.69 -23.27 -10.78
CA ASP A 217 -14.25 -21.95 -11.10
C ASP A 217 -14.74 -21.25 -9.83
N ASN A 218 -15.45 -21.97 -8.96
CA ASN A 218 -15.90 -21.42 -7.67
C ASN A 218 -14.73 -21.07 -6.74
N ALA A 219 -13.68 -21.90 -6.69
CA ALA A 219 -12.54 -21.61 -5.84
C ALA A 219 -11.69 -20.46 -6.37
N TRP A 220 -11.46 -20.39 -7.68
CA TRP A 220 -10.77 -19.26 -8.29
C TRP A 220 -11.58 -17.97 -8.17
N GLN A 221 -12.92 -18.05 -8.28
CA GLN A 221 -13.79 -16.90 -8.04
C GLN A 221 -13.64 -16.37 -6.60
N ARG A 222 -13.47 -17.24 -5.59
CA ARG A 222 -13.13 -16.78 -4.22
C ARG A 222 -11.80 -16.03 -4.19
N VAL A 223 -10.78 -16.51 -4.91
CA VAL A 223 -9.50 -15.77 -5.04
C VAL A 223 -9.76 -14.38 -5.64
N VAL A 224 -10.55 -14.28 -6.71
CA VAL A 224 -10.93 -12.98 -7.33
C VAL A 224 -11.65 -12.07 -6.33
N ASP A 225 -12.65 -12.61 -5.63
CA ASP A 225 -13.47 -11.86 -4.66
C ASP A 225 -12.65 -11.36 -3.47
N ASP A 226 -11.81 -12.21 -2.89
CA ASP A 226 -10.92 -11.86 -1.78
C ASP A 226 -9.88 -10.81 -2.20
N THR A 227 -9.40 -10.91 -3.44
CA THR A 227 -8.47 -9.93 -4.02
C THR A 227 -9.16 -8.58 -4.24
N ALA A 228 -10.42 -8.58 -4.67
CA ALA A 228 -11.21 -7.36 -4.78
C ALA A 228 -11.51 -6.74 -3.41
N ALA A 229 -11.86 -7.56 -2.40
CA ALA A 229 -12.07 -7.12 -1.02
C ALA A 229 -10.79 -6.53 -0.39
N MET A 230 -9.65 -7.17 -0.66
CA MET A 230 -8.33 -6.67 -0.32
C MET A 230 -8.05 -5.33 -0.97
N SER A 231 -8.20 -5.22 -2.30
CA SER A 231 -7.98 -3.99 -3.08
C SER A 231 -8.84 -2.83 -2.55
N LYS A 232 -10.11 -3.09 -2.22
CA LYS A 232 -10.99 -2.10 -1.56
C LYS A 232 -10.45 -1.62 -0.21
N THR A 233 -9.89 -2.53 0.59
CA THR A 233 -9.31 -2.16 1.90
C THR A 233 -8.03 -1.35 1.73
N VAL A 234 -7.16 -1.72 0.80
CA VAL A 234 -5.90 -1.01 0.54
C VAL A 234 -6.12 0.38 -0.03
N THR A 235 -7.11 0.54 -0.91
CA THR A 235 -7.48 1.84 -1.50
C THR A 235 -8.21 2.76 -0.54
N THR A 236 -8.84 2.23 0.51
CA THR A 236 -9.56 3.04 1.52
C THR A 236 -8.63 3.56 2.61
N VAL A 237 -8.54 4.88 2.77
CA VAL A 237 -7.72 5.49 3.83
C VAL A 237 -8.32 5.22 5.21
N GLY A 238 -7.66 4.37 6.00
CA GLY A 238 -8.11 3.95 7.32
C GLY A 238 -7.48 4.72 8.48
N SER A 239 -7.92 4.35 9.70
CA SER A 239 -7.46 4.94 10.96
C SER A 239 -5.96 4.72 11.19
N SER A 240 -5.40 3.59 10.76
CA SER A 240 -3.98 3.27 11.01
C SER A 240 -3.02 4.17 10.23
N ASP A 241 -3.46 4.73 9.09
CA ASP A 241 -2.66 5.67 8.31
C ASP A 241 -2.85 7.12 8.77
N THR A 242 -4.08 7.48 9.16
CA THR A 242 -4.43 8.86 9.51
C THR A 242 -4.04 9.23 10.95
N GLN A 243 -4.16 8.30 11.90
CA GLN A 243 -3.88 8.59 13.31
C GLN A 243 -2.40 8.93 13.58
N PRO A 244 -1.40 8.19 13.06
CA PRO A 244 0.00 8.54 13.28
C PRO A 244 0.35 9.92 12.72
N ILE A 245 -0.22 10.31 11.57
CA ILE A 245 -0.04 11.63 10.99
C ILE A 245 -0.66 12.71 11.89
N LEU A 246 -1.88 12.50 12.39
CA LEU A 246 -2.54 13.44 13.28
C LEU A 246 -1.80 13.58 14.61
N ILE A 247 -1.39 12.48 15.23
CA ILE A 247 -0.66 12.47 16.51
C ILE A 247 0.72 13.13 16.33
N SER A 248 1.48 12.77 15.30
CA SER A 248 2.80 13.36 15.04
C SER A 248 2.70 14.86 14.74
N THR A 249 1.70 15.28 13.97
CA THR A 249 1.42 16.70 13.70
C THR A 249 1.02 17.45 14.98
N ALA A 250 0.17 16.85 15.82
CA ALA A 250 -0.24 17.45 17.09
C ALA A 250 0.93 17.60 18.07
N ILE A 251 1.77 16.56 18.20
CA ILE A 251 2.99 16.59 19.01
C ILE A 251 3.95 17.67 18.50
N ALA A 252 4.18 17.71 17.19
CA ALA A 252 5.02 18.73 16.56
C ALA A 252 4.50 20.15 16.83
N ALA A 253 3.21 20.40 16.63
CA ALA A 253 2.58 21.69 16.91
C ALA A 253 2.73 22.08 18.39
N PHE A 254 2.50 21.13 19.30
CA PHE A 254 2.67 21.34 20.74
C PHE A 254 4.11 21.77 21.09
N PHE A 255 5.12 21.06 20.56
CA PHE A 255 6.52 21.40 20.80
C PHE A 255 6.93 22.74 20.20
N ILE A 256 6.43 23.09 19.01
CA ILE A 256 6.66 24.41 18.39
C ILE A 256 6.10 25.52 19.27
N ILE A 257 4.86 25.38 19.77
CA ILE A 257 4.24 26.37 20.66
C ILE A 257 5.02 26.49 21.97
N LEU A 258 5.35 25.37 22.62
CA LEU A 258 6.13 25.35 23.85
C LEU A 258 7.47 26.07 23.67
N MET A 259 8.11 25.84 22.53
CA MET A 259 9.39 26.42 22.19
C MET A 259 9.32 27.94 21.94
N VAL A 260 8.26 28.42 21.28
CA VAL A 260 8.01 29.86 21.11
C VAL A 260 7.76 30.51 22.48
N LEU A 261 6.94 29.89 23.33
CA LEU A 261 6.67 30.38 24.68
C LEU A 261 7.94 30.38 25.55
N ALA A 262 8.74 29.32 25.50
CA ALA A 262 10.00 29.22 26.24
C ALA A 262 11.00 30.29 25.79
N THR A 263 11.12 30.52 24.49
CA THR A 263 11.97 31.59 23.95
C THR A 263 11.49 32.97 24.41
N GLY A 264 10.18 33.24 24.31
CA GLY A 264 9.57 34.49 24.80
C GLY A 264 9.78 34.69 26.30
N PHE A 265 9.66 33.63 27.10
CA PHE A 265 9.90 33.66 28.54
C PHE A 265 11.37 33.94 28.87
N ILE A 266 12.32 33.31 28.17
CA ILE A 266 13.76 33.57 28.33
C ILE A 266 14.09 35.02 27.97
N VAL A 267 13.58 35.54 26.87
CA VAL A 267 13.78 36.95 26.46
C VAL A 267 13.17 37.91 27.49
N ASN A 268 11.99 37.60 28.03
CA ASN A 268 11.35 38.40 29.06
C ASN A 268 12.20 38.48 30.34
N LEU A 269 12.72 37.34 30.82
CA LEU A 269 13.54 37.28 32.04
C LEU A 269 14.94 37.90 31.85
N THR A 270 15.57 37.69 30.70
CA THR A 270 16.98 38.07 30.49
C THR A 270 17.16 39.47 29.91
N ILE A 271 16.16 40.02 29.23
CA ILE A 271 16.25 41.34 28.58
C ILE A 271 15.17 42.28 29.12
N THR A 272 13.89 41.90 29.03
CA THR A 272 12.78 42.83 29.31
C THR A 272 12.70 43.23 30.78
N GLN A 273 12.80 42.28 31.70
CA GLN A 273 12.76 42.55 33.14
C GLN A 273 13.92 43.45 33.62
N PRO A 274 15.20 43.16 33.31
CA PRO A 274 16.32 44.04 33.67
C PRO A 274 16.19 45.45 33.10
N LEU A 275 15.77 45.59 31.83
CA LEU A 275 15.56 46.92 31.22
C LEU A 275 14.43 47.70 31.92
N ARG A 276 13.33 47.04 32.31
CA ARG A 276 12.27 47.67 33.11
C ARG A 276 12.77 48.14 34.48
N GLN A 277 13.63 47.35 35.13
CA GLN A 277 14.24 47.74 36.41
C GLN A 277 15.12 48.98 36.24
N LEU A 278 15.97 49.02 35.21
CA LEU A 278 16.78 50.20 34.90
C LEU A 278 15.93 51.43 34.60
N ALA A 279 14.87 51.31 33.80
CA ALA A 279 13.95 52.42 33.53
C ALA A 279 13.26 52.93 34.81
N SER A 280 12.86 52.03 35.70
CA SER A 280 12.27 52.40 36.99
C SER A 280 13.27 53.14 37.90
N LEU A 281 14.54 52.74 37.87
CA LEU A 281 15.62 53.39 38.60
C LEU A 281 15.86 54.81 38.07
N THR A 282 15.94 55.00 36.75
CA THR A 282 16.03 56.34 36.14
C THR A 282 14.87 57.23 36.56
N ARG A 283 13.65 56.68 36.62
CA ARG A 283 12.45 57.42 37.05
C ARG A 283 12.50 57.80 38.54
N ARG A 284 13.16 57.02 39.39
CA ARG A 284 13.38 57.37 40.80
C ARG A 284 14.46 58.44 40.96
N ILE A 285 15.58 58.30 40.27
CA ILE A 285 16.68 59.27 40.29
C ILE A 285 16.21 60.64 39.78
N SER A 286 15.45 60.68 38.68
CA SER A 286 14.86 61.93 38.15
C SER A 286 13.83 62.59 39.08
N LYS A 287 13.26 61.83 40.03
CA LYS A 287 12.41 62.36 41.11
C LYS A 287 13.18 62.77 42.37
N GLY A 288 14.52 62.76 42.32
CA GLY A 288 15.38 63.21 43.42
C GLY A 288 15.89 62.11 44.35
N ASP A 289 15.57 60.82 44.12
CA ASP A 289 16.10 59.71 44.90
C ASP A 289 17.49 59.29 44.37
N THR A 290 18.53 60.02 44.78
CA THR A 290 19.93 59.79 44.40
C THR A 290 20.58 58.62 45.14
N SER A 291 19.89 58.05 46.14
CA SER A 291 20.35 56.89 46.92
C SER A 291 20.12 55.55 46.20
N ALA A 292 19.21 55.53 45.22
CA ALA A 292 18.85 54.33 44.49
C ALA A 292 20.05 53.79 43.67
N ARG A 293 20.21 52.46 43.64
CA ARG A 293 21.27 51.75 42.89
C ARG A 293 20.68 50.58 42.12
N ALA A 294 21.17 50.34 40.90
CA ALA A 294 20.89 49.14 40.13
C ALA A 294 21.69 47.97 40.69
N ARG A 295 21.02 46.98 41.27
CA ARG A 295 21.63 45.69 41.64
C ARG A 295 21.34 44.69 40.54
N MET A 296 22.26 44.55 39.59
CA MET A 296 22.15 43.55 38.54
C MET A 296 23.35 42.63 38.55
N SER A 297 23.11 41.34 38.31
CA SER A 297 24.15 40.32 38.18
C SER A 297 24.30 39.96 36.71
N GLY A 298 25.52 40.05 36.18
CA GLY A 298 25.81 39.75 34.78
C GLY A 298 27.14 40.36 34.33
N HIS A 299 27.52 40.12 33.07
CA HIS A 299 28.69 40.74 32.41
C HIS A 299 28.34 41.20 31.00
N ASP A 300 27.06 41.44 30.73
CA ASP A 300 26.52 41.82 29.43
C ASP A 300 26.31 43.35 29.30
N GLU A 301 25.74 43.80 28.19
CA GLU A 301 25.49 45.22 27.93
C GLU A 301 24.54 45.83 28.96
N ILE A 302 23.57 45.05 29.47
CA ILE A 302 22.65 45.54 30.51
C ILE A 302 23.43 45.78 31.81
N PHE A 303 24.35 44.90 32.19
CA PHE A 303 25.24 45.08 33.33
C PHE A 303 26.17 46.31 33.17
N MET A 304 26.72 46.52 31.97
CA MET A 304 27.51 47.73 31.67
C MET A 304 26.68 49.02 31.89
N VAL A 305 25.42 49.03 31.43
CA VAL A 305 24.51 50.16 31.65
C VAL A 305 24.20 50.35 33.14
N ALA A 306 23.88 49.28 33.89
CA ALA A 306 23.65 49.37 35.33
C ALA A 306 24.83 49.96 36.09
N THR A 307 26.05 49.49 35.76
CA THR A 307 27.28 49.97 36.39
C THR A 307 27.54 51.44 36.08
N SER A 308 27.28 51.86 34.83
CA SER A 308 27.39 53.25 34.41
C SER A 308 26.35 54.15 35.09
N MET A 309 25.12 53.68 35.29
CA MET A 309 24.09 54.42 36.02
C MET A 309 24.42 54.57 37.51
N ASN A 310 25.02 53.56 38.13
CA ASN A 310 25.41 53.62 39.55
C ASN A 310 26.53 54.64 39.83
N SER A 311 27.34 55.00 38.82
CA SER A 311 28.42 55.99 38.95
C SER A 311 28.00 57.43 38.60
N MET A 312 26.79 57.64 38.06
CA MET A 312 26.28 58.97 37.70
C MET A 312 25.93 59.87 38.90
N PRO A 313 25.18 59.41 39.93
CA PRO A 313 24.82 60.27 41.08
C PRO A 313 26.05 60.77 41.85
N THR A 314 27.13 60.00 41.86
CA THR A 314 28.39 60.33 42.53
C THR A 314 29.11 61.54 41.91
N ARG A 315 28.78 61.90 40.66
CA ARG A 315 29.38 63.04 39.95
C ARG A 315 28.53 64.32 39.98
N SER A 316 27.23 64.24 40.24
CA SER A 316 26.35 65.43 40.25
C SER A 316 26.26 66.12 41.61
N THR A 317 26.84 65.55 42.67
CA THR A 317 26.88 66.11 44.03
C THR A 317 28.21 66.83 44.36
N THR A 318 29.10 67.00 43.37
CA THR A 318 30.39 67.69 43.52
C THR A 318 30.45 69.06 42.82
N TRP A 319 29.31 69.77 42.75
CA TRP A 319 29.26 71.19 42.41
C TRP A 319 28.61 71.96 43.54
#